data_AF-A0A1L3ZBD7-F1
#
_entry.id   AF-A0A1L3ZBD7-F1
#
_cell.length_a   1.000
_cell.length_b   1.000
_cell.length_c   1.000
_cell.angle_alpha   90.00
_cell.angle_beta   90.00
_cell.angle_gamma   90.00
#
_symmetry.space_group_name_H-M   'P 1'
#
loop_
_entity.id
_entity.type
_entity.pdbx_description
1 polymer ?
#
loop_
_entity_poly.entity_id
_entity_poly.type
_entity_poly.pdbx_seq_one_letter_code
_entity_poly.pdbx_strand_id
1 'polypeptide(L)'
;MNVHTKIKSGKQSVWDDETKRKMGEMWNNGQSAGRISAKFGVSRNVVIGLAMRNPDLFTPKGKGAPKYARWGGRKPQPKQPGEARAKPLHNNVGHKVRDMNNTRRSRMEAVQREAEKFRSGTSPLLEIAPDDVHRLTKGKELKDLGAHECHWVLNNDGPFLYCAEATGGPVYCDHHAARVYRVRESWER
;
A
#
# COMPACT_ATOMS: atom_id res chain seq x y z
N MET A 1 9.01 24.43 29.76
CA MET A 1 7.60 24.04 29.53
C MET A 1 7.56 23.10 28.33
N ASN A 2 7.53 21.80 28.59
CA ASN A 2 7.65 20.76 27.57
C ASN A 2 6.27 20.11 27.38
N VAL A 3 5.60 20.40 26.27
CA VAL A 3 4.16 20.12 26.08
C VAL A 3 3.88 18.75 25.45
N HIS A 4 4.90 17.88 25.27
CA HIS A 4 4.76 16.64 24.50
C HIS A 4 5.28 15.39 25.23
N THR A 5 4.89 15.20 26.50
CA THR A 5 4.86 13.87 27.10
C THR A 5 3.53 13.20 26.73
N LYS A 6 3.50 12.55 25.55
CA LYS A 6 2.39 11.65 25.20
C LYS A 6 2.50 10.41 26.07
N ILE A 7 1.67 10.38 27.12
CA ILE A 7 1.32 9.18 27.87
C ILE A 7 0.91 8.10 26.84
N LYS A 8 1.71 7.05 26.70
CA LYS A 8 1.31 5.83 25.98
C LYS A 8 0.31 5.08 26.86
N SER A 9 -0.91 5.58 26.98
CA SER A 9 -2.01 4.78 27.52
C SER A 9 -2.35 3.70 26.49
N GLY A 10 -2.37 2.44 26.90
CA GLY A 10 -2.67 1.29 26.04
C GLY A 10 -3.89 1.55 25.17
N LYS A 11 -3.67 1.73 23.86
CA LYS A 11 -4.77 1.83 22.91
C LYS A 11 -5.37 0.45 22.77
N GLN A 12 -6.55 0.23 23.35
CA GLN A 12 -7.35 -0.97 23.11
C GLN A 12 -7.51 -1.15 21.60
N SER A 13 -7.34 -2.38 21.13
CA SER A 13 -7.45 -2.66 19.70
C SER A 13 -8.88 -2.34 19.23
N VAL A 14 -9.01 -1.70 18.09
CA VAL A 14 -10.31 -1.35 17.48
C VAL A 14 -11.21 -2.58 17.26
N TRP A 15 -10.57 -3.76 17.19
CA TRP A 15 -11.17 -5.04 16.86
C TRP A 15 -11.54 -5.87 18.08
N ASP A 16 -11.21 -5.38 19.27
CA ASP A 16 -11.70 -5.96 20.52
C ASP A 16 -13.23 -5.79 20.62
N ASP A 17 -13.92 -6.84 21.05
CA ASP A 17 -15.37 -6.89 21.04
C ASP A 17 -15.99 -5.91 22.05
N GLU A 18 -15.31 -5.64 23.16
CA GLU A 18 -15.73 -4.61 24.11
C GLU A 18 -15.70 -3.21 23.48
N THR A 19 -14.64 -2.93 22.73
CA THR A 19 -14.46 -1.65 22.02
C THR A 19 -15.54 -1.47 20.94
N LYS A 20 -15.84 -2.52 20.16
CA LYS A 20 -16.92 -2.50 19.16
C LYS A 20 -18.28 -2.25 19.82
N ARG A 21 -18.57 -2.89 20.95
CA ARG A 21 -19.84 -2.71 21.67
C ARG A 21 -20.02 -1.27 22.15
N LYS A 22 -18.98 -0.64 22.71
CA LYS A 22 -19.01 0.78 23.11
C LYS A 22 -19.19 1.73 21.91
N MET A 23 -18.57 1.42 20.77
CA MET A 23 -18.79 2.15 19.52
C MET A 23 -20.23 2.00 19.00
N GLY A 24 -20.78 0.79 19.06
CA GLY A 24 -22.17 0.47 18.68
C GLY A 24 -23.18 1.19 19.57
N GLU A 25 -22.96 1.20 20.89
CA GLU A 25 -23.79 1.96 21.84
C GLU A 25 -23.81 3.45 21.49
N MET A 26 -22.65 4.08 21.27
CA MET A 26 -22.59 5.47 20.86
C MET A 26 -23.26 5.73 19.51
N TRP A 27 -23.16 4.78 18.58
CA TRP A 27 -23.80 4.86 17.28
C TRP A 27 -25.32 4.84 17.39
N ASN A 28 -25.85 3.90 18.18
CA ASN A 28 -27.29 3.71 18.43
C ASN A 28 -27.85 4.89 19.24
N ASN A 29 -27.05 5.51 20.11
CA ASN A 29 -27.33 6.80 20.77
C ASN A 29 -27.25 8.01 19.82
N GLY A 30 -27.22 7.80 18.51
CA GLY A 30 -27.30 8.85 17.50
C GLY A 30 -25.99 9.56 17.18
N GLN A 31 -24.87 9.24 17.85
CA GLN A 31 -23.60 9.93 17.58
C GLN A 31 -23.11 9.69 16.13
N SER A 32 -22.46 10.70 15.57
CA SER A 32 -21.89 10.60 14.22
C SER A 32 -20.59 9.79 14.23
N ALA A 33 -20.29 9.13 13.10
CA ALA A 33 -19.05 8.37 12.95
C ALA A 33 -17.79 9.21 13.26
N GLY A 34 -17.81 10.52 12.98
CA GLY A 34 -16.69 11.42 13.29
C GLY A 34 -16.51 11.67 14.79
N ARG A 35 -17.61 11.76 15.55
CA ARG A 35 -17.56 11.91 17.02
C ARG A 35 -17.08 10.64 17.70
N ILE A 36 -17.57 9.49 17.22
CA ILE A 36 -17.11 8.18 17.68
C ILE A 36 -15.62 8.03 17.37
N SER A 37 -15.21 8.30 16.14
CA SER A 37 -13.80 8.13 15.74
C SER A 37 -12.84 9.01 16.55
N ALA A 38 -13.24 10.25 16.86
CA ALA A 38 -12.47 11.14 17.72
C ALA A 38 -12.30 10.59 19.14
N LYS A 39 -13.35 10.00 19.73
CA LYS A 39 -13.29 9.42 21.08
C LYS A 39 -12.36 8.21 21.16
N PHE A 40 -12.36 7.37 20.12
CA PHE A 40 -11.57 6.12 20.11
C PHE A 40 -10.20 6.26 19.40
N GLY A 41 -9.86 7.44 18.89
CA GLY A 41 -8.58 7.69 18.22
C GLY A 41 -8.39 6.90 16.92
N VAL A 42 -9.49 6.60 16.22
CA VAL A 42 -9.52 5.87 14.93
C VAL A 42 -9.97 6.79 13.80
N SER A 43 -9.83 6.35 12.55
CA SER A 43 -10.38 7.11 11.42
C SER A 43 -11.90 6.95 11.32
N ARG A 44 -12.60 7.98 10.81
CA ARG A 44 -14.05 7.94 10.56
C ARG A 44 -14.46 6.74 9.69
N ASN A 45 -13.64 6.40 8.70
CA ASN A 45 -13.93 5.30 7.75
C ASN A 45 -13.85 3.93 8.42
N VAL A 46 -13.01 3.77 9.45
CA VAL A 46 -12.95 2.53 10.25
C VAL A 46 -14.27 2.30 10.98
N VAL A 47 -14.83 3.34 11.62
CA VAL A 47 -16.13 3.26 12.31
C VAL A 47 -17.26 2.97 11.32
N ILE A 48 -17.27 3.62 10.15
CA ILE A 48 -18.28 3.36 9.11
C ILE A 48 -18.17 1.91 8.61
N GLY A 49 -16.96 1.43 8.35
CA GLY A 49 -16.74 0.05 7.93
C GLY A 49 -17.20 -0.96 8.99
N LEU A 50 -16.93 -0.69 10.27
CA LEU A 50 -17.42 -1.51 11.38
C LEU A 50 -18.94 -1.54 11.43
N ALA A 51 -19.59 -0.38 11.28
CA ALA A 51 -21.05 -0.29 11.29
C ALA A 51 -21.71 -1.05 10.12
N MET A 52 -21.09 -1.02 8.93
CA MET A 52 -21.61 -1.74 7.77
C MET A 52 -21.43 -3.26 7.85
N ARG A 53 -20.40 -3.73 8.57
CA ARG A 53 -20.10 -5.17 8.72
C ARG A 53 -20.78 -5.82 9.93
N ASN A 54 -21.16 -5.03 10.93
CA ASN A 54 -21.79 -5.50 12.17
C ASN A 54 -23.14 -4.78 12.36
N PRO A 55 -24.14 -5.07 11.53
CA PRO A 55 -25.47 -4.44 11.63
C PRO A 55 -26.22 -4.79 12.92
N ASP A 56 -25.83 -5.88 13.58
CA ASP A 56 -26.29 -6.33 14.89
C ASP A 56 -25.88 -5.37 16.02
N LEU A 57 -24.64 -4.88 15.98
CA LEU A 57 -24.10 -3.94 16.96
C LEU A 57 -24.38 -2.47 16.58
N PHE A 58 -24.47 -2.18 15.28
CA PHE A 58 -24.64 -0.83 14.74
C PHE A 58 -25.92 -0.77 13.93
N THR A 59 -27.01 -0.33 14.56
CA THR A 59 -28.31 -0.26 13.88
C THR A 59 -28.22 0.63 12.63
N PRO A 60 -28.68 0.16 11.46
CA PRO A 60 -28.64 0.96 10.25
C PRO A 60 -29.43 2.25 10.46
N LYS A 61 -28.76 3.40 10.39
CA LYS A 61 -29.48 4.67 10.36
C LYS A 61 -30.28 4.70 9.06
N GLY A 62 -31.59 4.90 9.16
CA GLY A 62 -32.46 5.06 8.00
C GLY A 62 -31.88 6.09 7.03
N LYS A 63 -32.08 5.87 5.73
CA LYS A 63 -31.63 6.84 4.72
C LYS A 63 -32.40 8.15 4.95
N GLY A 64 -31.79 9.07 5.70
CA GLY A 64 -32.36 10.38 5.94
C GLY A 64 -32.69 11.06 4.61
N ALA A 65 -33.60 12.05 4.65
CA ALA A 65 -34.07 12.72 3.44
C ALA A 65 -32.89 13.07 2.50
N PRO A 66 -33.00 12.75 1.21
CA PRO A 66 -31.92 12.96 0.26
C PRO A 66 -31.53 14.44 0.25
N LYS A 67 -30.25 14.74 -0.03
CA LYS A 67 -29.70 16.10 0.11
C LYS A 67 -30.55 17.16 -0.60
N TYR A 68 -31.11 16.85 -1.77
CA TYR A 68 -31.99 17.80 -2.47
C TYR A 68 -33.20 18.19 -1.61
N ALA A 69 -33.87 17.23 -0.98
CA ALA A 69 -35.05 17.49 -0.15
C ALA A 69 -34.70 18.29 1.12
N ARG A 70 -33.49 18.13 1.67
CA ARG A 70 -33.04 18.87 2.86
C ARG A 70 -32.88 20.37 2.66
N TRP A 71 -32.64 20.83 1.44
CA TRP A 71 -32.45 22.25 1.11
C TRP A 71 -33.60 22.81 0.27
N GLY A 72 -34.76 22.15 0.27
CA GLY A 72 -35.89 22.53 -0.60
C GLY A 72 -35.61 22.35 -2.10
N GLY A 73 -34.54 21.66 -2.46
CA GLY A 73 -34.12 21.42 -3.83
C GLY A 73 -34.98 20.35 -4.52
N ARG A 74 -35.21 20.54 -5.82
CA ARG A 74 -35.95 19.57 -6.66
C ARG A 74 -35.13 18.29 -6.85
N LYS A 75 -35.80 17.14 -6.87
CA LYS A 75 -35.17 15.85 -7.22
C LYS A 75 -34.57 15.96 -8.63
N PRO A 76 -33.28 15.64 -8.82
CA PRO A 76 -32.69 15.62 -10.16
C PRO A 76 -33.40 14.56 -11.00
N GLN A 77 -33.81 14.93 -12.22
CA GLN A 77 -34.41 13.97 -13.14
C GLN A 77 -33.32 13.00 -13.64
N PRO A 78 -33.64 11.70 -13.77
CA PRO A 78 -32.74 10.75 -14.40
C PRO A 78 -32.48 11.20 -15.84
N LYS A 79 -31.20 11.33 -16.21
CA LYS A 79 -30.81 11.68 -17.58
C LYS A 79 -31.20 10.56 -18.52
N GLN A 80 -31.60 10.92 -19.75
CA GLN A 80 -31.94 9.92 -20.74
C GLN A 80 -30.66 9.19 -21.22
N PRO A 81 -30.72 7.89 -21.51
CA PRO A 81 -29.60 7.16 -22.09
C PRO A 81 -29.14 7.84 -23.39
N GLY A 82 -27.87 8.24 -23.47
CA GLY A 82 -27.30 8.92 -24.65
C GLY A 82 -27.03 10.42 -24.48
N GLU A 83 -27.55 11.07 -23.43
CA GLU A 83 -27.17 12.46 -23.14
C GLU A 83 -25.72 12.54 -22.63
N ALA A 84 -24.88 13.23 -23.40
CA ALA A 84 -23.51 13.53 -23.00
C ALA A 84 -23.52 14.22 -21.62
N ARG A 85 -22.78 13.66 -20.67
CA ARG A 85 -22.60 14.27 -19.35
C ARG A 85 -21.88 15.60 -19.55
N ALA A 86 -22.61 16.71 -19.45
CA ALA A 86 -22.00 18.03 -19.30
C ALA A 86 -20.96 17.95 -18.17
N LYS A 87 -19.68 18.13 -18.51
CA LYS A 87 -18.62 18.20 -17.51
C LYS A 87 -18.98 19.38 -16.61
N PRO A 88 -19.07 19.20 -15.28
CA PRO A 88 -19.33 20.33 -14.41
C PRO A 88 -18.27 21.40 -14.70
N LEU A 89 -18.72 22.59 -15.09
CA LEU A 89 -17.92 23.81 -15.05
C LEU A 89 -17.62 24.04 -13.57
N HIS A 90 -16.53 23.42 -13.11
CA HIS A 90 -15.98 23.72 -11.82
C HIS A 90 -15.40 25.13 -11.94
N ASN A 91 -16.19 26.12 -11.57
CA ASN A 91 -15.68 27.47 -11.37
C ASN A 91 -14.69 27.33 -10.21
N ASN A 92 -13.39 27.25 -10.51
CA ASN A 92 -12.30 27.25 -9.54
C ASN A 92 -12.21 28.63 -8.87
N VAL A 93 -13.28 29.09 -8.24
CA VAL A 93 -13.25 30.24 -7.36
C VAL A 93 -12.69 29.74 -6.04
N GLY A 94 -11.36 29.73 -5.97
CA GLY A 94 -10.61 29.68 -4.72
C GLY A 94 -10.52 28.32 -4.04
N HIS A 95 -9.61 27.47 -4.51
CA HIS A 95 -8.69 26.77 -3.60
C HIS A 95 -7.37 26.55 -4.34
N LYS A 96 -6.26 26.94 -3.74
CA LYS A 96 -4.90 26.79 -4.29
C LYS A 96 -4.51 25.31 -4.36
N VAL A 97 -5.04 24.56 -5.33
CA VAL A 97 -4.68 23.14 -5.56
C VAL A 97 -3.57 23.00 -6.63
N ARG A 98 -2.67 23.98 -6.72
CA ARG A 98 -1.57 23.93 -7.71
C ARG A 98 -0.52 22.87 -7.36
N ASP A 99 -0.35 22.52 -6.08
CA ASP A 99 0.68 21.56 -5.64
C ASP A 99 0.27 20.07 -5.74
N MET A 100 -1.02 19.75 -5.62
CA MET A 100 -1.49 18.34 -5.63
C MET A 100 -1.43 17.71 -7.03
N ASN A 101 -1.69 18.49 -8.08
CA ASN A 101 -1.60 18.03 -9.47
C ASN A 101 -0.15 17.76 -9.88
N ASN A 102 0.83 18.42 -9.24
CA ASN A 102 2.24 18.17 -9.51
C ASN A 102 2.70 16.82 -8.90
N THR A 103 2.19 16.46 -7.73
CA THR A 103 2.56 15.21 -7.05
C THR A 103 2.10 13.97 -7.81
N ARG A 104 0.85 13.96 -8.32
CA ARG A 104 0.34 12.84 -9.12
C ARG A 104 1.10 12.71 -10.44
N ARG A 105 1.35 13.82 -11.13
CA ARG A 105 2.12 13.81 -12.39
C ARG A 105 3.54 13.30 -12.17
N SER A 106 4.24 13.85 -11.17
CA SER A 106 5.58 13.40 -10.80
C SER A 106 5.63 11.91 -10.45
N ARG A 107 4.63 11.39 -9.73
CA ARG A 107 4.52 9.95 -9.45
C ARG A 107 4.34 9.13 -10.71
N MET A 108 3.49 9.57 -11.64
CA MET A 108 3.27 8.86 -12.90
C MET A 108 4.53 8.91 -13.80
N GLU A 109 5.21 10.05 -13.86
CA GLU A 109 6.47 10.22 -14.58
C GLU A 109 7.58 9.34 -13.99
N ALA A 110 7.65 9.22 -12.66
CA ALA A 110 8.59 8.30 -12.00
C ALA A 110 8.32 6.84 -12.39
N VAL A 111 7.06 6.40 -12.36
CA VAL A 111 6.67 5.05 -12.79
C VAL A 111 7.00 4.82 -14.27
N GLN A 112 6.74 5.80 -15.14
CA GLN A 112 7.07 5.69 -16.56
C GLN A 112 8.58 5.56 -16.79
N ARG A 113 9.38 6.36 -16.07
CA ARG A 113 10.85 6.30 -16.12
C ARG A 113 11.39 4.95 -15.65
N GLU A 114 10.87 4.41 -14.55
CA GLU A 114 11.24 3.08 -14.07
C GLU A 114 10.88 1.99 -15.10
N ALA A 115 9.70 2.07 -15.70
CA ALA A 115 9.28 1.14 -16.73
C ALA A 115 10.15 1.22 -18.00
N GLU A 116 10.58 2.42 -18.39
CA GLU A 116 11.48 2.62 -19.52
C GLU A 116 12.90 2.08 -19.24
N LYS A 117 13.42 2.31 -18.02
CA LYS A 117 14.69 1.70 -17.58
C LYS A 117 14.63 0.17 -17.62
N PHE A 118 13.53 -0.42 -17.17
CA PHE A 118 13.34 -1.87 -17.24
C PHE A 118 13.31 -2.37 -18.69
N ARG A 119 12.53 -1.72 -19.57
CA ARG A 119 12.46 -2.09 -20.99
C ARG A 119 13.79 -1.93 -21.73
N SER A 120 14.60 -0.95 -21.35
CA SER A 120 15.91 -0.70 -21.95
C SER A 120 17.04 -1.54 -21.35
N GLY A 121 16.75 -2.39 -20.35
CA GLY A 121 17.78 -3.19 -19.66
C GLY A 121 18.68 -2.38 -18.70
N THR A 122 18.43 -1.07 -18.53
CA THR A 122 19.21 -0.16 -17.69
C THR A 122 18.66 -0.02 -16.27
N SER A 123 17.71 -0.88 -15.90
CA SER A 123 17.17 -0.89 -14.55
C SER A 123 18.21 -1.44 -13.57
N PRO A 124 18.43 -0.79 -12.42
CA PRO A 124 19.27 -1.34 -11.34
C PRO A 124 18.82 -2.74 -10.87
N LEU A 125 17.55 -3.10 -11.08
CA LEU A 125 17.04 -4.44 -10.76
C LEU A 125 17.53 -5.53 -11.73
N LEU A 126 18.05 -5.14 -12.89
CA LEU A 126 18.61 -6.02 -13.91
C LEU A 126 20.14 -6.01 -13.90
N GLU A 127 20.76 -5.27 -12.98
CA GLU A 127 22.23 -5.22 -12.88
C GLU A 127 22.73 -6.45 -12.11
N ILE A 128 23.50 -7.28 -12.80
CA ILE A 128 24.29 -8.34 -12.17
C ILE A 128 25.41 -7.68 -11.37
N ALA A 129 25.66 -8.17 -10.15
CA ALA A 129 26.68 -7.56 -9.31
C ALA A 129 28.08 -7.71 -9.97
N PRO A 130 28.94 -6.68 -9.96
CA PRO A 130 30.23 -6.74 -10.67
C PRO A 130 31.14 -7.90 -10.25
N ASP A 131 31.02 -8.33 -8.99
CA ASP A 131 31.71 -9.49 -8.41
C ASP A 131 31.22 -10.84 -8.98
N ASP A 132 29.98 -10.91 -9.48
CA ASP A 132 29.42 -12.13 -10.09
C ASP A 132 29.94 -12.37 -11.51
N VAL A 133 30.39 -11.32 -12.20
CA VAL A 133 30.85 -11.41 -13.61
C VAL A 133 31.99 -12.41 -13.76
N HIS A 134 32.92 -12.44 -12.80
CA HIS A 134 34.05 -13.38 -12.83
C HIS A 134 33.61 -14.84 -12.64
N ARG A 135 32.46 -15.07 -12.00
CA ARG A 135 31.91 -16.39 -11.70
C ARG A 135 31.16 -16.99 -12.88
N LEU A 136 30.82 -16.20 -13.91
CA LEU A 136 30.22 -16.69 -15.17
C LEU A 136 31.08 -17.76 -15.84
N THR A 137 32.41 -17.68 -15.69
CA THR A 137 33.37 -18.65 -16.25
C THR A 137 33.20 -20.06 -15.72
N LYS A 138 32.71 -20.22 -14.47
CA LYS A 138 32.43 -21.51 -13.83
C LYS A 138 30.94 -21.85 -13.81
N GLY A 139 30.11 -20.99 -14.40
CA GLY A 139 28.66 -21.10 -14.31
C GLY A 139 28.13 -22.32 -15.05
N LYS A 140 27.12 -22.98 -14.48
CA LYS A 140 26.44 -24.13 -15.08
C LYS A 140 24.96 -23.86 -15.27
N GLU A 141 24.32 -24.57 -16.20
CA GLU A 141 22.85 -24.57 -16.27
C GLU A 141 22.25 -25.35 -15.09
N LEU A 142 20.97 -25.10 -14.79
CA LEU A 142 20.25 -25.77 -13.70
C LEU A 142 20.31 -27.31 -13.80
N LYS A 143 20.28 -27.85 -15.04
CA LYS A 143 20.28 -29.28 -15.30
C LYS A 143 21.63 -29.96 -15.00
N ASP A 144 22.71 -29.18 -15.01
CA ASP A 144 24.10 -29.65 -14.81
C ASP A 144 24.59 -29.31 -13.39
N LEU A 145 23.73 -28.75 -12.54
CA LEU A 145 24.05 -28.30 -11.19
C LEU A 145 23.95 -29.46 -10.20
N GLY A 146 25.03 -29.68 -9.44
CA GLY A 146 25.10 -30.70 -8.40
C GLY A 146 24.37 -30.31 -7.11
N ALA A 147 24.05 -31.29 -6.26
CA ALA A 147 23.35 -31.08 -4.99
C ALA A 147 24.13 -30.24 -3.95
N HIS A 148 25.44 -30.10 -4.16
CA HIS A 148 26.38 -29.40 -3.28
C HIS A 148 27.08 -28.28 -4.06
N GLU A 149 26.32 -27.57 -4.89
CA GLU A 149 26.82 -26.46 -5.70
C GLU A 149 25.94 -25.21 -5.50
N CYS A 150 26.50 -24.03 -5.71
CA CYS A 150 25.82 -22.77 -5.42
C CYS A 150 24.70 -22.48 -6.44
N HIS A 151 23.48 -22.28 -5.96
CA HIS A 151 22.28 -22.02 -6.75
C HIS A 151 22.03 -20.52 -7.06
N TRP A 152 23.04 -19.66 -6.92
CA TRP A 152 22.90 -18.25 -7.24
C TRP A 152 22.88 -18.02 -8.75
N VAL A 153 21.86 -17.35 -9.28
CA VAL A 153 21.72 -17.03 -10.70
C VAL A 153 22.64 -15.85 -11.06
N LEU A 154 23.49 -16.04 -12.07
CA LEU A 154 24.49 -15.05 -12.47
C LEU A 154 24.05 -14.13 -13.62
N ASN A 155 22.97 -14.46 -14.32
CA ASN A 155 22.49 -13.70 -15.47
C ASN A 155 20.96 -13.55 -15.50
N ASN A 156 20.49 -12.51 -16.19
CA ASN A 156 19.05 -12.21 -16.30
C ASN A 156 18.43 -12.73 -17.59
N ASP A 157 19.26 -13.18 -18.54
CA ASP A 157 18.83 -13.65 -19.86
C ASP A 157 19.22 -15.12 -20.09
N GLY A 158 18.39 -15.83 -20.86
CA GLY A 158 18.58 -17.25 -21.12
C GLY A 158 19.76 -17.57 -22.06
N PRO A 159 20.47 -18.70 -21.87
CA PRO A 159 20.27 -19.71 -20.83
C PRO A 159 20.71 -19.23 -19.43
N PHE A 160 19.93 -19.56 -18.39
CA PHE A 160 20.26 -19.17 -17.01
C PHE A 160 21.45 -19.97 -16.48
N LEU A 161 22.50 -19.25 -16.08
CA LEU A 161 23.72 -19.77 -15.49
C LEU A 161 23.71 -19.57 -13.98
N TYR A 162 24.07 -20.62 -13.26
CA TYR A 162 24.17 -20.69 -11.81
C TYR A 162 25.64 -20.70 -11.40
N CYS A 163 25.96 -20.09 -10.26
CA CYS A 163 27.34 -19.95 -9.79
C CYS A 163 28.12 -21.26 -9.74
N ALA A 164 27.46 -22.37 -9.37
CA ALA A 164 28.03 -23.72 -9.35
C ALA A 164 29.32 -23.93 -8.52
N GLU A 165 29.73 -22.94 -7.71
CA GLU A 165 30.84 -23.11 -6.77
C GLU A 165 30.45 -24.15 -5.72
N ALA A 166 31.36 -25.05 -5.38
CA ALA A 166 31.09 -26.12 -4.44
C ALA A 166 30.63 -25.55 -3.09
N THR A 167 29.53 -26.09 -2.58
CA THR A 167 29.00 -25.78 -1.25
C THR A 167 29.16 -27.01 -0.36
N GLY A 168 29.53 -26.81 0.90
CA GLY A 168 29.61 -27.91 1.88
C GLY A 168 28.24 -28.42 2.35
N GLY A 169 27.19 -28.31 1.53
CA GLY A 169 25.80 -28.58 1.91
C GLY A 169 24.82 -27.38 1.80
N PRO A 170 25.21 -26.13 2.08
CA PRO A 170 24.32 -24.98 1.91
C PRO A 170 23.89 -24.74 0.45
N VAL A 171 22.75 -24.08 0.25
CA VAL A 171 22.23 -23.75 -1.11
C VAL A 171 23.10 -22.72 -1.84
N TYR A 172 23.83 -21.90 -1.09
CA TYR A 172 24.69 -20.85 -1.62
C TYR A 172 26.10 -20.98 -1.06
N CYS A 173 27.12 -20.64 -1.86
CA CYS A 173 28.48 -20.47 -1.36
C CYS A 173 28.57 -19.24 -0.45
N ASP A 174 29.63 -19.12 0.34
CA ASP A 174 29.80 -18.03 1.32
C ASP A 174 29.62 -16.63 0.71
N HIS A 175 30.10 -16.46 -0.52
CA HIS A 175 29.96 -15.23 -1.31
C HIS A 175 28.50 -14.81 -1.51
N HIS A 176 27.66 -15.75 -1.94
CA HIS A 176 26.24 -15.49 -2.21
C HIS A 176 25.37 -15.57 -0.96
N ALA A 177 25.76 -16.39 0.02
CA ALA A 177 25.13 -16.43 1.34
C ALA A 177 25.22 -15.06 2.04
N ALA A 178 26.37 -14.39 1.97
CA ALA A 178 26.57 -13.04 2.52
C ALA A 178 25.68 -11.96 1.87
N ARG A 179 25.08 -12.23 0.70
CA ARG A 179 24.16 -11.32 0.01
C ARG A 179 22.70 -11.60 0.35
N VAL A 180 22.32 -12.88 0.45
CA VAL A 180 20.96 -13.27 0.85
C VAL A 180 20.71 -12.94 2.31
N TYR A 181 21.63 -13.34 3.19
CA TYR A 181 21.42 -13.32 4.63
C TYR A 181 21.87 -12.00 5.29
N ARG A 182 21.92 -10.90 4.53
CA ARG A 182 22.21 -9.59 5.10
C ARG A 182 21.17 -9.27 6.18
N VAL A 183 21.65 -9.01 7.40
CA VAL A 183 20.80 -8.54 8.48
C VAL A 183 20.24 -7.18 8.06
N ARG A 184 18.92 -7.05 8.00
CA ARG A 184 18.28 -5.75 7.81
C ARG A 184 18.72 -4.86 8.95
N GLU A 185 19.55 -3.85 8.68
CA GLU A 185 19.89 -2.83 9.67
C GLU A 185 18.58 -2.24 10.21
N SER A 186 18.43 -2.26 11.53
CA SER A 186 17.30 -1.65 12.20
C SER A 186 17.30 -0.17 11.88
N TRP A 187 16.23 0.29 11.24
CA TRP A 187 16.04 1.70 10.92
C TRP A 187 15.91 2.51 12.23
N GLU A 188 17.03 3.01 12.76
CA GLU A 188 17.03 4.10 13.74
C GLU A 188 16.96 5.43 12.97
N ARG A 189 15.77 6.02 12.92
CA ARG A 189 15.56 7.41 12.50
C ARG A 189 14.51 8.06 13.38
#